data_AF-A0A955R935-F1
#
_entry.id   AF-A0A955R935-F1
#
_cell.length_a   1.000
_cell.length_b   1.000
_cell.length_c   1.000
_cell.angle_alpha   90.00
_cell.angle_beta   90.00
_cell.angle_gamma   90.00
#
_symmetry.space_group_name_H-M   'P 1'
#
loop_
_entity.id
_entity.type
_entity.pdbx_description
1 polymer ?
#
loop_
_entity_poly.entity_id
_entity_poly.type
_entity_poly.pdbx_seq_one_letter_code
_entity_poly.pdbx_strand_id
1 'polypeptide(L)'
;MSTVEQAIAARRFGLGARPGDLSRQRDPREALASGLDDPGRFSLAGPSLPALADAVAVVGRIRDAKKAEEPDVKPGMMIAEVVGPDLEARMKRALTTDDGFAERLVWFWSNHFTVAATKAQCAPFVGLFEREVVRAHLAGSFEDMLLASSRHPAMLLYLDQARSAGPDSKVGKARELGLNENLAREILELHT
;
A
#
# COMPACT_ATOMS: atom_id res chain seq x y z
N MET A 1 32.26 19.43 6.95
CA MET A 1 31.28 19.34 8.05
C MET A 1 29.89 19.33 7.45
N SER A 2 28.97 18.53 7.99
CA SER A 2 27.56 18.55 7.54
C SER A 2 26.84 19.80 8.03
N THR A 3 25.91 20.34 7.23
CA THR A 3 25.12 21.54 7.55
C THR A 3 23.83 21.20 8.30
N VAL A 4 23.24 22.20 8.96
CA VAL A 4 21.90 22.06 9.58
C VAL A 4 20.85 21.73 8.52
N GLU A 5 20.97 22.27 7.32
CA GLU A 5 20.02 22.02 6.21
C GLU A 5 20.02 20.57 5.77
N GLN A 6 21.20 19.93 5.67
CA GLN A 6 21.30 18.49 5.38
C GLN A 6 20.60 17.65 6.46
N ALA A 7 20.79 18.01 7.74
CA ALA A 7 20.14 17.32 8.85
C ALA A 7 18.61 17.51 8.84
N ILE A 8 18.13 18.70 8.49
CA ILE A 8 16.70 18.99 8.32
C ILE A 8 16.13 18.17 7.16
N ALA A 9 16.80 18.17 6.00
CA ALA A 9 16.36 17.43 4.82
C ALA A 9 16.20 15.94 5.13
N ALA A 10 17.23 15.31 5.71
CA ALA A 10 17.20 13.90 6.03
C ALA A 10 16.11 13.52 7.06
N ARG A 11 15.84 14.38 8.07
CA ARG A 11 14.85 14.08 9.13
C ARG A 11 13.41 14.46 8.80
N ARG A 12 13.20 15.59 8.13
CA ARG A 12 11.85 16.12 7.86
C ARG A 12 11.27 15.53 6.58
N PHE A 13 12.13 15.39 5.58
CA PHE A 13 11.73 14.93 4.26
C PHE A 13 12.17 13.48 4.00
N GLY A 14 13.20 12.96 4.67
CA GLY A 14 13.59 11.55 4.60
C GLY A 14 13.09 10.68 5.76
N LEU A 15 13.68 9.49 5.88
CA LEU A 15 13.51 8.57 7.02
C LEU A 15 14.62 8.71 8.08
N GLY A 16 15.40 9.79 8.02
CA GLY A 16 16.62 9.99 8.80
C GLY A 16 17.89 9.73 8.00
N ALA A 17 19.02 10.17 8.54
CA ALA A 17 20.34 9.96 7.92
C ALA A 17 21.05 8.77 8.54
N ARG A 18 21.66 7.93 7.70
CA ARG A 18 22.61 6.89 8.12
C ARG A 18 24.02 7.48 8.20
N PRO A 19 24.98 6.78 8.83
CA PRO A 19 26.37 7.19 8.83
C PRO A 19 26.87 7.46 7.40
N GLY A 20 27.36 8.68 7.17
CA GLY A 20 27.89 9.10 5.87
C GLY A 20 26.87 9.72 4.89
N ASP A 21 25.56 9.64 5.13
CA ASP A 21 24.55 10.22 4.22
C ASP A 21 24.67 11.75 4.12
N LEU A 22 24.79 12.42 5.27
CA LEU A 22 24.87 13.89 5.31
C LEU A 22 26.13 14.43 4.61
N SER A 23 27.24 13.69 4.65
CA SER A 23 28.47 14.06 3.94
C SER A 23 28.38 13.83 2.43
N ARG A 24 27.50 12.93 1.97
CA ARG A 24 27.28 12.64 0.54
C ARG A 24 26.33 13.65 -0.11
N GLN A 25 25.38 14.19 0.66
CA GLN A 25 24.40 15.17 0.19
C GLN A 25 25.00 16.59 0.13
N ARG A 26 25.56 17.01 -1.01
CA ARG A 26 26.18 18.35 -1.13
C ARG A 26 25.14 19.48 -1.12
N ASP A 27 24.09 19.36 -1.92
CA ASP A 27 22.93 20.27 -1.94
C ASP A 27 21.67 19.49 -1.51
N PRO A 28 21.06 19.83 -0.36
CA PRO A 28 19.89 19.13 0.11
C PRO A 28 18.63 19.37 -0.71
N ARG A 29 18.47 20.52 -1.35
CA ARG A 29 17.27 20.85 -2.15
C ARG A 29 17.29 20.12 -3.48
N GLU A 30 18.45 20.12 -4.15
CA GLU A 30 18.65 19.38 -5.40
C GLU A 30 18.46 17.87 -5.19
N ALA A 31 18.97 17.32 -4.08
CA ALA A 31 18.78 15.91 -3.73
C ALA A 31 17.31 15.53 -3.52
N LEU A 32 16.49 16.44 -2.96
CA LEU A 32 15.05 16.22 -2.81
C LEU A 32 14.32 16.30 -4.16
N ALA A 33 14.66 17.29 -5.00
CA ALA A 33 14.03 17.47 -6.30
C ALA A 33 14.32 16.28 -7.24
N SER A 34 15.61 15.91 -7.36
CA SER A 34 16.06 14.82 -8.22
C SER A 34 15.67 13.43 -7.73
N GLY A 35 15.34 13.28 -6.45
CA GLY A 35 14.86 12.03 -5.86
C GLY A 35 13.55 11.52 -6.45
N LEU A 36 12.85 12.33 -7.27
CA LEU A 36 11.62 11.94 -7.93
C LEU A 36 11.74 11.70 -9.45
N ASP A 37 12.91 11.95 -10.03
CA ASP A 37 13.10 11.94 -11.50
C ASP A 37 13.12 10.53 -12.10
N ASP A 38 13.32 9.50 -11.28
CA ASP A 38 13.41 8.10 -11.71
C ASP A 38 12.33 7.25 -11.00
N PRO A 39 11.14 7.09 -11.62
CA PRO A 39 10.05 6.29 -11.08
C PRO A 39 10.42 4.84 -10.81
N GLY A 40 11.43 4.31 -11.51
CA GLY A 40 11.93 2.95 -11.30
C GLY A 40 12.46 2.73 -9.88
N ARG A 41 12.95 3.78 -9.21
CA ARG A 41 13.50 3.70 -7.85
C ARG A 41 12.46 3.46 -6.77
N PHE A 42 11.21 3.87 -7.01
CA PHE A 42 10.13 3.68 -6.03
C PHE A 42 9.63 2.25 -5.99
N SER A 43 9.84 1.53 -7.10
CA SER A 43 9.38 0.16 -7.25
C SER A 43 9.97 -0.72 -6.15
N LEU A 44 9.09 -1.57 -5.62
CA LEU A 44 9.45 -2.60 -4.68
C LEU A 44 9.02 -3.93 -5.30
N ALA A 45 9.89 -4.48 -6.15
CA ALA A 45 9.63 -5.72 -6.86
C ALA A 45 10.72 -6.75 -6.52
N GLY A 46 10.37 -8.02 -6.57
CA GLY A 46 11.29 -9.11 -6.29
C GLY A 46 10.58 -10.46 -6.37
N PRO A 47 11.32 -11.54 -6.66
CA PRO A 47 10.73 -12.87 -6.83
C PRO A 47 10.10 -13.44 -5.55
N SER A 48 10.43 -12.87 -4.38
CA SER A 48 9.85 -13.24 -3.09
C SER A 48 8.58 -12.47 -2.74
N LEU A 49 8.19 -11.48 -3.54
CA LEU A 49 7.01 -10.67 -3.26
C LEU A 49 5.78 -11.29 -3.93
N PRO A 50 4.67 -11.46 -3.19
CA PRO A 50 3.45 -12.03 -3.72
C PRO A 50 2.86 -11.12 -4.80
N ALA A 51 2.35 -11.73 -5.88
CA ALA A 51 1.46 -11.09 -6.82
C ALA A 51 0.00 -11.19 -6.33
N LEU A 52 -0.91 -10.45 -6.97
CA LEU A 52 -2.34 -10.55 -6.68
C LEU A 52 -2.86 -11.99 -6.80
N ALA A 53 -2.38 -12.75 -7.79
CA ALA A 53 -2.76 -14.15 -7.98
C ALA A 53 -2.36 -15.03 -6.78
N ASP A 54 -1.19 -14.80 -6.20
CA ASP A 54 -0.70 -15.53 -5.02
C ASP A 54 -1.57 -15.21 -3.80
N ALA A 55 -1.86 -13.92 -3.57
CA ALA A 55 -2.73 -13.50 -2.48
C ALA A 55 -4.13 -14.11 -2.58
N VAL A 56 -4.71 -14.12 -3.79
CA VAL A 56 -6.01 -14.75 -4.06
C VAL A 56 -5.95 -16.28 -3.85
N ALA A 57 -4.88 -16.94 -4.28
CA ALA A 57 -4.70 -18.38 -4.09
C ALA A 57 -4.61 -18.76 -2.60
N VAL A 58 -3.90 -17.96 -1.79
CA VAL A 58 -3.82 -18.15 -0.34
C VAL A 58 -5.19 -17.95 0.31
N VAL A 59 -5.94 -16.92 -0.08
CA VAL A 59 -7.31 -16.69 0.41
C VAL A 59 -8.23 -17.87 0.07
N GLY A 60 -8.12 -18.42 -1.14
CA GLY A 60 -8.87 -19.60 -1.58
C GLY A 60 -8.57 -20.82 -0.70
N ARG A 61 -7.29 -21.13 -0.48
CA ARG A 61 -6.87 -22.24 0.39
C ARG A 61 -7.38 -22.08 1.83
N ILE A 62 -7.30 -20.89 2.41
CA ILE A 62 -7.82 -20.61 3.76
C ILE A 62 -9.33 -20.83 3.81
N ARG A 63 -10.06 -20.39 2.79
CA ARG A 63 -11.51 -20.58 2.70
C ARG A 63 -11.88 -22.06 2.61
N ASP A 64 -11.18 -22.82 1.78
CA ASP A 64 -11.46 -24.24 1.56
C ASP A 64 -11.15 -25.07 2.80
N ALA A 65 -10.01 -24.81 3.45
CA ALA A 65 -9.67 -25.47 4.70
C ALA A 65 -10.64 -25.13 5.84
N LYS A 66 -11.09 -23.87 5.93
CA LYS A 66 -12.16 -23.48 6.88
C LYS A 66 -13.45 -24.24 6.62
N LYS A 67 -13.79 -24.51 5.36
CA LYS A 67 -14.98 -25.29 4.99
C LYS A 67 -14.82 -26.79 5.30
N ALA A 68 -13.59 -27.30 5.21
CA ALA A 68 -13.24 -28.68 5.55
C ALA A 68 -13.00 -28.91 7.05
N GLU A 69 -13.14 -27.87 7.89
CA GLU A 69 -12.83 -27.90 9.32
C GLU A 69 -11.40 -28.36 9.63
N GLU A 70 -10.46 -28.08 8.73
CA GLU A 70 -9.05 -28.46 8.88
C GLU A 70 -8.31 -27.48 9.82
N PRO A 71 -7.74 -27.94 10.95
CA PRO A 71 -7.18 -27.07 11.97
C PRO A 71 -5.82 -26.43 11.61
N ASP A 72 -5.15 -26.90 10.55
CA ASP A 72 -3.77 -26.50 10.21
C ASP A 72 -3.66 -25.27 9.29
N VAL A 73 -4.73 -24.84 8.62
CA VAL A 73 -4.71 -23.63 7.78
C VAL A 73 -5.09 -22.42 8.62
N LYS A 74 -4.12 -21.95 9.41
CA LYS A 74 -4.27 -20.82 10.33
C LYS A 74 -3.97 -19.48 9.63
N PRO A 75 -4.38 -18.34 10.24
CA PRO A 75 -3.94 -16.99 9.84
C PRO A 75 -2.43 -16.84 9.60
N GLY A 76 -1.61 -17.73 10.19
CA GLY A 76 -0.16 -17.81 9.95
C GLY A 76 0.25 -18.06 8.51
N MET A 77 -0.55 -18.74 7.68
CA MET A 77 -0.24 -18.95 6.25
C MET A 77 -0.30 -17.63 5.48
N MET A 78 -1.34 -16.81 5.74
CA MET A 78 -1.45 -15.48 5.14
C MET A 78 -0.27 -14.59 5.53
N ILE A 79 0.16 -14.70 6.79
CA ILE A 79 1.33 -13.98 7.27
C ILE A 79 2.60 -14.48 6.58
N ALA A 80 2.83 -15.79 6.53
CA ALA A 80 4.07 -16.36 6.01
C ALA A 80 4.23 -16.12 4.50
N GLU A 81 3.15 -16.23 3.72
CA GLU A 81 3.23 -16.24 2.26
C GLU A 81 2.93 -14.89 1.61
N VAL A 82 2.20 -13.99 2.30
CA VAL A 82 1.75 -12.72 1.69
C VAL A 82 2.19 -11.52 2.52
N VAL A 83 1.71 -11.40 3.76
CA VAL A 83 1.92 -10.18 4.56
C VAL A 83 3.37 -10.03 5.01
N GLY A 84 4.02 -11.14 5.38
CA GLY A 84 5.40 -11.20 5.87
C GLY A 84 6.40 -10.72 4.83
N PRO A 85 6.41 -11.28 3.60
CA PRO A 85 7.29 -10.82 2.52
C PRO A 85 7.11 -9.32 2.19
N ASP A 86 5.86 -8.84 2.16
CA ASP A 86 5.56 -7.43 1.92
C ASP A 86 6.13 -6.53 3.02
N LEU A 87 5.90 -6.91 4.28
CA LEU A 87 6.39 -6.18 5.44
C LEU A 87 7.92 -6.16 5.50
N GLU A 88 8.56 -7.32 5.25
CA GLU A 88 10.01 -7.43 5.22
C GLU A 88 10.59 -6.53 4.13
N ALA A 89 10.04 -6.57 2.91
CA ALA A 89 10.51 -5.74 1.82
C ALA A 89 10.33 -4.24 2.11
N ARG A 90 9.18 -3.83 2.69
CA ARG A 90 8.93 -2.44 3.11
C ARG A 90 9.95 -1.98 4.15
N MET A 91 10.19 -2.78 5.19
CA MET A 91 11.14 -2.44 6.25
C MET A 91 12.58 -2.43 5.74
N LYS A 92 12.96 -3.40 4.92
CA LYS A 92 14.27 -3.43 4.28
C LYS A 92 14.49 -2.18 3.44
N ARG A 93 13.52 -1.79 2.60
CA ARG A 93 13.58 -0.55 1.81
C ARG A 93 13.75 0.67 2.71
N ALA A 94 12.95 0.80 3.76
CA ALA A 94 13.04 1.91 4.71
C ALA A 94 14.42 2.05 5.38
N LEU A 95 15.09 0.92 5.64
CA LEU A 95 16.40 0.89 6.29
C LEU A 95 17.58 1.09 5.31
N THR A 96 17.43 0.69 4.05
CA THR A 96 18.56 0.62 3.10
C THR A 96 18.47 1.61 1.94
N THR A 97 17.33 2.27 1.73
CA THR A 97 17.16 3.21 0.61
C THR A 97 18.12 4.40 0.71
N ASP A 98 18.63 4.82 -0.45
CA ASP A 98 19.31 6.11 -0.61
C ASP A 98 18.29 7.24 -0.90
N ASP A 99 17.08 6.88 -1.36
CA ASP A 99 16.00 7.80 -1.71
C ASP A 99 15.01 7.98 -0.55
N GLY A 100 15.50 8.51 0.58
CA GLY A 100 14.69 8.67 1.80
C GLY A 100 13.45 9.54 1.59
N PHE A 101 13.50 10.52 0.68
CA PHE A 101 12.37 11.40 0.38
C PHE A 101 11.24 10.69 -0.35
N ALA A 102 11.56 9.90 -1.38
CA ALA A 102 10.56 9.10 -2.08
C ALA A 102 9.86 8.13 -1.12
N GLU A 103 10.62 7.45 -0.25
CA GLU A 103 10.02 6.53 0.72
C GLU A 103 9.13 7.25 1.76
N ARG A 104 9.49 8.47 2.15
CA ARG A 104 8.63 9.32 2.99
C ARG A 104 7.31 9.66 2.30
N LEU A 105 7.33 9.96 1.00
CA LEU A 105 6.12 10.20 0.21
C LEU A 105 5.28 8.92 0.06
N VAL A 106 5.90 7.75 -0.12
CA VAL A 106 5.18 6.47 -0.11
C VAL A 106 4.40 6.31 1.19
N TRP A 107 5.00 6.65 2.33
CA TRP A 107 4.32 6.55 3.63
C TRP A 107 3.20 7.57 3.78
N PHE A 108 3.43 8.80 3.31
CA PHE A 108 2.40 9.84 3.28
C PHE A 108 1.18 9.39 2.46
N TRP A 109 1.39 8.94 1.23
CA TRP A 109 0.30 8.53 0.34
C TRP A 109 -0.36 7.21 0.76
N SER A 110 0.39 6.28 1.36
CA SER A 110 -0.19 5.08 1.99
C SER A 110 -1.12 5.45 3.14
N ASN A 111 -0.85 6.56 3.84
CA ASN A 111 -1.72 7.07 4.89
C ASN A 111 -2.89 7.90 4.33
N HIS A 112 -2.69 8.62 3.23
CA HIS A 112 -3.78 9.35 2.55
C HIS A 112 -4.83 8.40 1.99
N PHE A 113 -4.40 7.37 1.25
CA PHE A 113 -5.27 6.31 0.73
C PHE A 113 -5.22 5.07 1.64
N THR A 114 -5.57 5.26 2.91
CA THR A 114 -5.41 4.20 3.92
C THR A 114 -6.24 2.94 3.59
N VAL A 115 -5.55 1.80 3.57
CA VAL A 115 -6.14 0.47 3.71
C VAL A 115 -5.44 -0.25 4.87
N ALA A 116 -6.19 -0.93 5.73
CA ALA A 116 -5.63 -1.50 6.96
C ALA A 116 -5.78 -3.03 7.04
N ALA A 117 -4.69 -3.69 7.42
CA ALA A 117 -4.65 -5.14 7.67
C ALA A 117 -5.43 -5.56 8.92
N THR A 118 -5.81 -4.59 9.78
CA THR A 118 -6.72 -4.81 10.92
C THR A 118 -8.08 -5.32 10.47
N LYS A 119 -8.50 -5.01 9.23
CA LYS A 119 -9.62 -5.67 8.57
C LYS A 119 -9.13 -6.95 7.91
N ALA A 120 -9.43 -8.11 8.50
CA ALA A 120 -8.87 -9.40 8.10
C ALA A 120 -8.97 -9.73 6.60
N GLN A 121 -10.07 -9.37 5.95
CA GLN A 121 -10.27 -9.59 4.51
C GLN A 121 -9.37 -8.71 3.61
N CYS A 122 -8.82 -7.61 4.16
CA CYS A 122 -7.94 -6.69 3.45
C CYS A 122 -6.46 -7.03 3.64
N ALA A 123 -6.10 -7.70 4.74
CA ALA A 123 -4.72 -8.06 5.07
C ALA A 123 -3.88 -8.61 3.90
N PRO A 124 -4.41 -9.50 3.02
CA PRO A 124 -3.64 -10.05 1.89
C PRO A 124 -3.27 -9.02 0.83
N PHE A 125 -3.94 -7.87 0.80
CA PHE A 125 -3.89 -6.91 -0.29
C PHE A 125 -3.22 -5.58 0.12
N VAL A 126 -2.82 -5.40 1.38
CA VAL A 126 -2.27 -4.13 1.87
C VAL A 126 -0.91 -3.82 1.26
N GLY A 127 0.03 -4.78 1.26
CA GLY A 127 1.34 -4.56 0.65
C GLY A 127 1.28 -4.49 -0.88
N LEU A 128 0.38 -5.26 -1.50
CA LEU A 128 0.02 -5.12 -2.92
C LEU A 128 -0.46 -3.71 -3.24
N PHE A 129 -1.37 -3.14 -2.42
CA PHE A 129 -1.90 -1.79 -2.64
C PHE A 129 -0.79 -0.73 -2.61
N GLU A 130 0.13 -0.80 -1.64
CA GLU A 130 1.28 0.10 -1.61
C GLU A 130 2.13 0.00 -2.89
N ARG A 131 2.38 -1.20 -3.39
CA ARG A 131 3.21 -1.41 -4.59
C ARG A 131 2.51 -0.98 -5.88
N GLU A 132 1.29 -1.45 -6.07
CA GLU A 132 0.54 -1.33 -7.33
C GLU A 132 -0.15 0.02 -7.46
N VAL A 133 -0.40 0.72 -6.35
CA VAL A 133 -1.02 2.04 -6.35
C VAL A 133 -0.02 3.10 -5.93
N VAL A 134 0.45 3.07 -4.67
CA VAL A 134 1.21 4.20 -4.12
C VAL A 134 2.57 4.35 -4.80
N ARG A 135 3.36 3.29 -4.88
CA ARG A 135 4.70 3.30 -5.48
C ARG A 135 4.63 3.46 -7.00
N ALA A 136 3.71 2.77 -7.67
CA ALA A 136 3.54 2.84 -9.12
C ALA A 136 3.14 4.25 -9.62
N HIS A 137 2.39 5.01 -8.81
CA HIS A 137 1.88 6.33 -9.20
C HIS A 137 2.58 7.50 -8.48
N LEU A 138 3.68 7.26 -7.76
CA LEU A 138 4.29 8.25 -6.87
C LEU A 138 4.75 9.55 -7.56
N ALA A 139 5.30 9.43 -8.77
CA ALA A 139 5.70 10.58 -9.62
C ALA A 139 4.64 10.93 -10.69
N GLY A 140 3.45 10.31 -10.61
CA GLY A 140 2.34 10.54 -11.53
C GLY A 140 1.41 11.65 -11.08
N SER A 141 0.22 11.72 -11.71
CA SER A 141 -0.82 12.64 -11.29
C SER A 141 -1.60 12.09 -10.08
N PHE A 142 -2.13 13.00 -9.27
CA PHE A 142 -3.03 12.62 -8.17
C PHE A 142 -4.29 11.90 -8.69
N GLU A 143 -4.82 12.33 -9.84
CA GLU A 143 -5.99 11.70 -10.47
C GLU A 143 -5.75 10.22 -10.78
N ASP A 144 -4.60 9.90 -11.37
CA ASP A 144 -4.24 8.51 -11.68
C ASP A 144 -4.12 7.67 -10.41
N MET A 145 -3.50 8.22 -9.35
CA MET A 145 -3.38 7.52 -8.06
C MET A 145 -4.74 7.32 -7.40
N LEU A 146 -5.63 8.31 -7.43
CA LEU A 146 -6.99 8.23 -6.90
C LEU A 146 -7.81 7.17 -7.65
N LEU A 147 -7.74 7.14 -8.97
CA LEU A 147 -8.43 6.15 -9.81
C LEU A 147 -7.90 4.74 -9.57
N ALA A 148 -6.58 4.58 -9.51
CA ALA A 148 -5.94 3.29 -9.21
C ALA A 148 -6.34 2.79 -7.80
N SER A 149 -6.27 3.69 -6.80
CA SER A 149 -6.69 3.42 -5.43
C SER A 149 -8.14 2.93 -5.36
N SER A 150 -9.06 3.68 -5.96
CA SER A 150 -10.51 3.43 -5.91
C SER A 150 -10.93 2.12 -6.58
N ARG A 151 -10.11 1.58 -7.49
CA ARG A 151 -10.36 0.34 -8.22
C ARG A 151 -9.65 -0.88 -7.64
N HIS A 152 -8.68 -0.67 -6.74
CA HIS A 152 -7.87 -1.74 -6.21
C HIS A 152 -8.67 -2.64 -5.24
N PRO A 153 -8.52 -3.98 -5.28
CA PRO A 153 -9.25 -4.90 -4.40
C PRO A 153 -9.14 -4.55 -2.91
N ALA A 154 -7.96 -4.11 -2.45
CA ALA A 154 -7.76 -3.67 -1.07
C ALA A 154 -8.74 -2.57 -0.65
N MET A 155 -8.89 -1.50 -1.46
CA MET A 155 -9.75 -0.37 -1.14
C MET A 155 -11.23 -0.76 -1.20
N LEU A 156 -11.61 -1.53 -2.23
CA LEU A 156 -12.97 -2.03 -2.39
C LEU A 156 -13.40 -2.94 -1.23
N LEU A 157 -12.49 -3.74 -0.68
CA LEU A 157 -12.74 -4.57 0.49
C LEU A 157 -12.70 -3.76 1.79
N TYR A 158 -11.84 -2.75 1.87
CA TYR A 158 -11.67 -1.92 3.06
C TYR A 158 -12.91 -1.07 3.35
N LEU A 159 -13.49 -0.46 2.32
CA LEU A 159 -14.70 0.36 2.41
C LEU A 159 -15.99 -0.40 2.06
N ASP A 160 -15.93 -1.74 2.02
CA ASP A 160 -17.06 -2.65 1.81
C ASP A 160 -17.81 -2.44 0.48
N GLN A 161 -17.17 -1.85 -0.52
CA GLN A 161 -17.77 -1.68 -1.85
C GLN A 161 -18.05 -3.00 -2.54
N ALA A 162 -17.26 -4.04 -2.26
CA ALA A 162 -17.52 -5.39 -2.74
C ALA A 162 -18.89 -5.96 -2.26
N ARG A 163 -19.53 -5.35 -1.25
CA ARG A 163 -20.87 -5.72 -0.76
C ARG A 163 -22.00 -4.87 -1.35
N SER A 164 -21.67 -3.81 -2.10
CA SER A 164 -22.65 -2.93 -2.72
C SER A 164 -23.47 -3.70 -3.77
N ALA A 165 -24.78 -3.57 -3.74
CA ALA A 165 -25.67 -4.16 -4.72
C ALA A 165 -26.73 -3.15 -5.14
N GLY A 166 -27.02 -3.08 -6.44
CA GLY A 166 -28.11 -2.24 -6.92
C GLY A 166 -29.44 -2.71 -6.29
N PRO A 167 -30.25 -1.80 -5.70
CA PRO A 167 -31.47 -2.18 -4.98
C PRO A 167 -32.46 -2.94 -5.88
N ASP A 168 -32.48 -2.60 -7.18
CA ASP A 168 -33.34 -3.27 -8.16
C ASP A 168 -32.76 -4.55 -8.77
N SER A 169 -31.50 -4.89 -8.46
CA SER A 169 -30.85 -6.09 -8.97
C SER A 169 -31.46 -7.36 -8.35
N LYS A 170 -31.30 -8.50 -9.03
CA LYS A 170 -31.76 -9.80 -8.50
C LYS A 170 -31.20 -10.08 -7.10
N VAL A 171 -29.93 -9.74 -6.87
CA VAL A 171 -29.26 -9.94 -5.58
C VAL A 171 -29.74 -8.92 -4.54
N GLY A 172 -29.93 -7.66 -4.94
CA GLY A 172 -30.48 -6.59 -4.08
C GLY A 172 -31.84 -6.96 -3.53
N LYS A 173 -32.76 -7.40 -4.40
CA LYS A 173 -34.11 -7.83 -4.01
C LYS A 173 -34.11 -9.10 -3.16
N ALA A 174 -33.28 -10.10 -3.51
CA ALA A 174 -33.26 -11.39 -2.81
C ALA A 174 -32.62 -11.34 -1.42
N ARG A 175 -31.70 -10.39 -1.19
CA ARG A 175 -30.94 -10.27 0.06
C ARG A 175 -31.20 -8.96 0.81
N GLU A 176 -32.17 -8.17 0.36
CA GLU A 176 -32.50 -6.84 0.89
C GLU A 176 -31.26 -5.94 1.01
N LEU A 177 -30.40 -5.96 -0.02
CA LEU A 177 -29.17 -5.17 -0.09
C LEU A 177 -29.39 -3.87 -0.86
N GLY A 178 -28.66 -2.83 -0.46
CA GLY A 178 -28.63 -1.53 -1.12
C GLY A 178 -27.22 -1.10 -1.54
N LEU A 179 -27.12 0.13 -2.05
CA LEU A 179 -25.85 0.74 -2.39
C LEU A 179 -25.05 1.02 -1.12
N ASN A 180 -23.77 0.64 -1.14
CA ASN A 180 -22.82 1.09 -0.12
C ASN A 180 -22.16 2.37 -0.61
N GLU A 181 -22.47 3.50 0.02
CA GLU A 181 -21.96 4.82 -0.38
C GLU A 181 -20.61 5.17 0.27
N ASN A 182 -20.06 4.29 1.12
CA ASN A 182 -18.91 4.63 1.95
C ASN A 182 -17.68 5.05 1.13
N LEU A 183 -17.31 4.32 0.05
CA LEU A 183 -16.19 4.75 -0.79
C LEU A 183 -16.47 6.08 -1.49
N ALA A 184 -17.69 6.29 -1.98
CA ALA A 184 -18.02 7.54 -2.64
C ALA A 184 -17.91 8.73 -1.68
N ARG A 185 -18.35 8.55 -0.43
CA ARG A 185 -18.23 9.55 0.63
C ARG A 185 -16.76 9.81 0.98
N GLU A 186 -15.98 8.75 1.21
CA GLU A 186 -14.56 8.86 1.57
C GLU A 186 -13.74 9.52 0.44
N ILE A 187 -14.10 9.27 -0.82
CA ILE A 187 -13.50 9.98 -1.96
C ILE A 187 -13.71 11.49 -1.82
N LEU A 188 -14.95 11.94 -1.60
CA LEU A 188 -15.30 13.36 -1.54
C LEU A 188 -14.87 14.06 -0.25
N GLU A 189 -14.75 13.33 0.87
CA GLU A 189 -14.48 13.91 2.18
C GLU A 189 -13.02 13.80 2.62
N LEU A 190 -12.34 12.69 2.31
CA LEU A 190 -11.02 12.38 2.86
C LEU A 190 -9.93 12.19 1.80
N HIS A 191 -10.28 11.76 0.60
CA HIS A 191 -9.29 11.45 -0.42
C HIS A 191 -9.06 12.57 -1.44
N THR A 192 -9.98 13.53 -1.59
CA THR A 192 -9.84 14.74 -2.43
C THR A 192 -9.89 16.00 -1.58
#